data_AF-B0FDD2-F1
#
_entry.id   AF-B0FDD2-F1
#
_cell.length_a   1.000
_cell.length_b   1.000
_cell.length_c   1.000
_cell.angle_alpha   90.00
_cell.angle_beta   90.00
_cell.angle_gamma   90.00
#
_symmetry.space_group_name_H-M   'P 1'
#
loop_
_entity.id
_entity.type
_entity.pdbx_description
1 polymer ?
#
loop_
_entity_poly.entity_id
_entity_poly.type
_entity_poly.pdbx_seq_one_letter_code
_entity_poly.pdbx_strand_id
1 'polypeptide(L)'
;GTTGRGNDMQIGTYVEKLFLTELSGNVIDLCPVGALTNKPYSFVARPWEIRKVDSIDVLDAVGSNIVVSTRTNEVLRILPRENEDVNEEWLADKSRFACDGLKRQRLVAPMVRMPNGELQAVEWEGALIAVAKALQKANGQIAGVAGQLADVEAMVALKDLVNRLSAEHLATEQDFIKGSGIDVRS
;
A
#
# COMPACT_ATOMS: atom_id res chain seq x y z
N GLY A 1 13.97 22.40 -17.97
CA GLY A 1 15.07 22.76 -18.90
C GLY A 1 15.97 23.79 -18.24
N THR A 2 17.03 24.21 -18.93
CA THR A 2 17.88 25.33 -18.47
C THR A 2 17.50 26.60 -19.20
N THR A 3 17.29 27.68 -18.46
CA THR A 3 17.03 29.03 -19.01
C THR A 3 18.11 29.99 -18.54
N GLY A 4 18.52 30.94 -19.39
CA GLY A 4 19.64 31.84 -19.10
C GLY A 4 21.01 31.26 -19.50
N ARG A 5 22.09 31.95 -19.11
CA ARG A 5 23.49 31.60 -19.43
C ARG A 5 24.46 32.16 -18.39
N GLY A 6 25.58 31.47 -18.15
CA GLY A 6 26.58 31.89 -17.16
C GLY A 6 26.07 31.69 -15.74
N ASN A 7 26.36 32.64 -14.84
CA ASN A 7 25.88 32.59 -13.46
C ASN A 7 24.34 32.67 -13.33
N ASP A 8 23.66 33.26 -14.31
CA ASP A 8 22.21 33.43 -14.29
C ASP A 8 21.45 32.24 -14.91
N MET A 9 22.14 31.12 -15.15
CA MET A 9 21.49 29.90 -15.66
C MET A 9 20.65 29.26 -14.55
N GLN A 10 19.37 29.01 -14.85
CA GLN A 10 18.40 28.42 -13.92
C GLN A 10 17.83 27.13 -14.47
N ILE A 11 17.75 26.11 -13.62
CA ILE A 11 17.07 24.84 -13.91
C ILE A 11 15.63 24.96 -13.46
N GLY A 12 14.68 24.79 -14.39
CA GLY A 12 13.27 24.87 -14.07
C GLY A 12 12.35 24.80 -15.29
N THR A 13 11.09 25.13 -15.09
CA THR A 13 10.13 25.38 -16.17
C THR A 13 10.09 26.88 -16.46
N TYR A 14 10.34 27.28 -17.71
CA TYR A 14 10.36 28.70 -18.09
C TYR A 14 9.01 29.40 -17.82
N VAL A 15 7.93 28.65 -18.02
CA VAL A 15 6.57 29.01 -17.60
C VAL A 15 6.23 28.25 -16.33
N GLU A 16 5.36 28.82 -15.49
CA GLU A 16 4.89 28.14 -14.29
C GLU A 16 4.10 26.89 -14.69
N LYS A 17 4.73 25.72 -14.53
CA LYS A 17 4.16 24.44 -14.89
C LYS A 17 4.54 23.41 -13.85
N LEU A 18 3.55 22.66 -13.38
CA LEU A 18 3.78 21.51 -12.54
C LEU A 18 4.41 20.40 -13.38
N PHE A 19 5.52 19.86 -12.89
CA PHE A 19 6.17 18.70 -13.49
C PHE A 19 5.43 17.44 -13.04
N LEU A 20 4.34 17.14 -13.75
CA LEU A 20 3.43 16.03 -13.46
C LEU A 20 3.74 14.87 -14.39
N THR A 21 4.55 13.92 -13.91
CA THR A 21 4.69 12.59 -14.50
C THR A 21 4.63 11.58 -13.37
N GLU A 22 4.26 10.35 -13.69
CA GLU A 22 4.16 9.23 -12.74
C GLU A 22 5.50 8.81 -12.12
N LEU A 23 6.63 9.28 -12.67
CA LEU A 23 7.99 9.02 -12.18
C LEU A 23 8.73 10.30 -11.75
N SER A 24 8.02 11.42 -11.63
CA SER A 24 8.62 12.74 -11.39
C SER A 24 9.37 12.85 -10.06
N GLY A 25 8.93 12.09 -9.06
CA GLY A 25 9.50 12.03 -7.72
C GLY A 25 10.90 11.43 -7.67
N ASN A 26 11.33 10.68 -8.69
CA ASN A 26 12.69 10.13 -8.74
C ASN A 26 13.77 11.21 -8.95
N VAL A 27 13.38 12.39 -9.47
CA VAL A 27 14.30 13.52 -9.61
C VAL A 27 14.83 13.98 -8.25
N ILE A 28 14.11 13.71 -7.16
CA ILE A 28 14.55 14.00 -5.78
C ILE A 28 15.79 13.17 -5.42
N ASP A 29 15.84 11.90 -5.85
CA ASP A 29 16.94 11.00 -5.52
C ASP A 29 18.17 11.27 -6.40
N LEU A 30 17.95 11.68 -7.65
CA LEU A 30 19.00 12.08 -8.57
C LEU A 30 19.69 13.40 -8.17
N CYS A 31 19.04 14.25 -7.38
CA CYS A 31 19.56 15.57 -7.02
C CYS A 31 20.65 15.46 -5.93
N PRO A 32 21.94 15.74 -6.23
CA PRO A 32 23.01 15.53 -5.26
C PRO A 32 23.08 16.61 -4.16
N VAL A 33 22.41 17.74 -4.35
CA VAL A 33 22.59 18.97 -3.55
C VAL A 33 21.37 19.37 -2.72
N GLY A 34 20.30 18.58 -2.74
CA GLY A 34 19.06 18.90 -2.01
C GLY A 34 18.32 20.14 -2.53
N ALA A 35 18.57 20.56 -3.77
CA ALA A 35 17.79 21.61 -4.44
C ALA A 35 16.35 21.12 -4.74
N LEU A 36 16.21 19.84 -5.04
CA LEU A 36 14.93 19.17 -5.28
C LEU A 36 14.72 18.17 -4.13
N THR A 37 13.69 18.40 -3.33
CA THR A 37 13.41 17.63 -2.11
C THR A 37 11.98 17.14 -2.07
N ASN A 38 11.77 16.05 -1.32
CA ASN A 38 10.44 15.51 -1.07
C ASN A 38 9.65 16.46 -0.15
N LYS A 39 8.75 17.24 -0.75
CA LYS A 39 7.93 18.24 -0.04
C LYS A 39 7.11 17.65 1.12
N PRO A 40 6.39 16.51 0.98
CA PRO A 40 5.73 15.83 2.11
C PRO A 40 6.66 15.47 3.28
N TYR A 41 7.93 15.15 3.00
CA TYR A 41 8.93 14.74 4.01
C TYR A 41 9.79 15.92 4.52
N SER A 42 9.67 17.11 3.91
CA SER A 42 10.51 18.26 4.23
C SER A 42 10.49 18.59 5.73
N PHE A 43 11.68 18.59 6.33
CA PHE A 43 11.93 18.90 7.74
C PHE A 43 11.33 17.94 8.78
N VAL A 44 10.86 16.76 8.36
CA VAL A 44 10.27 15.77 9.28
C VAL A 44 11.34 15.01 10.07
N ALA A 45 12.42 14.55 9.42
CA ALA A 45 13.50 13.79 10.06
C ALA A 45 14.86 13.93 9.35
N ARG A 46 15.92 13.48 10.03
CA ARG A 46 17.29 13.48 9.50
C ARG A 46 17.77 12.07 9.14
N PRO A 47 18.70 11.92 8.16
CA PRO A 47 19.13 10.61 7.68
C PRO A 47 19.75 9.68 8.74
N TRP A 48 20.31 10.23 9.82
CA TRP A 48 20.89 9.44 10.93
C TRP A 48 19.86 9.02 12.00
N GLU A 49 18.66 9.61 11.99
CA GLU A 49 17.58 9.28 12.93
C GLU A 49 16.68 8.14 12.43
N ILE A 50 16.80 7.80 11.15
CA ILE A 50 15.89 6.86 10.47
C ILE A 50 16.46 5.45 10.44
N ARG A 51 15.60 4.47 10.70
CA ARG A 51 15.89 3.06 10.45
C ARG A 51 15.43 2.71 9.03
N LYS A 52 16.30 2.03 8.29
CA LYS A 52 16.03 1.55 6.94
C LYS A 52 15.59 0.09 7.00
N VAL A 53 14.50 -0.24 6.32
CA VAL A 53 13.99 -1.61 6.18
C VAL A 53 13.76 -1.87 4.71
N ASP A 54 14.44 -2.86 4.16
CA ASP A 54 14.22 -3.32 2.80
C ASP A 54 12.87 -4.06 2.71
N SER A 55 12.06 -3.70 1.72
CA SER A 55 10.71 -4.21 1.52
C SER A 55 10.36 -4.21 0.03
N ILE A 56 9.16 -4.69 -0.28
CA ILE A 56 8.57 -4.69 -1.63
C ILE A 56 7.36 -3.76 -1.66
N ASP A 57 7.16 -3.06 -2.78
CA ASP A 57 5.97 -2.25 -3.03
C ASP A 57 4.77 -3.12 -3.41
N VAL A 58 3.59 -2.69 -2.98
CA VAL A 58 2.31 -3.41 -3.16
C VAL A 58 1.26 -2.60 -3.91
N LEU A 59 1.60 -1.37 -4.33
CA LEU A 59 0.63 -0.46 -4.93
C LEU A 59 0.40 -0.69 -6.42
N ASP A 60 1.28 -1.46 -7.05
CA ASP A 60 1.14 -2.00 -8.38
C ASP A 60 1.62 -3.46 -8.43
N ALA A 61 1.38 -4.12 -9.56
CA ALA A 61 1.78 -5.51 -9.79
C ALA A 61 3.25 -5.64 -10.25
N VAL A 62 4.02 -4.55 -10.27
CA VAL A 62 5.46 -4.61 -10.62
C VAL A 62 6.25 -5.19 -9.47
N GLY A 63 5.83 -4.93 -8.22
CA GLY A 63 6.53 -5.39 -7.04
C GLY A 63 7.90 -4.72 -6.89
N SER A 64 7.94 -3.40 -7.12
CA SER A 64 9.18 -2.62 -7.09
C SER A 64 9.91 -2.77 -5.75
N ASN A 65 11.24 -2.90 -5.79
CA ASN A 65 12.03 -3.00 -4.59
C ASN A 65 12.13 -1.63 -3.90
N ILE A 66 11.86 -1.57 -2.60
CA ILE A 66 11.82 -0.32 -1.84
C ILE A 66 12.57 -0.39 -0.51
N VAL A 67 13.01 0.76 -0.04
CA VAL A 67 13.52 0.98 1.31
C VAL A 67 12.52 1.83 2.09
N VAL A 68 11.90 1.23 3.10
CA VAL A 68 10.99 1.91 4.01
C VAL A 68 11.80 2.55 5.12
N SER A 69 11.80 3.89 5.17
CA SER A 69 12.46 4.66 6.23
C SER A 69 11.48 4.91 7.37
N THR A 70 11.80 4.39 8.56
CA THR A 70 10.96 4.50 9.76
C THR A 70 11.65 5.25 10.88
N ARG A 71 10.87 5.90 11.74
CA ARG A 71 11.33 6.50 13.00
C ARG A 71 10.22 6.37 14.04
N THR A 72 10.55 5.85 15.22
CA THR A 72 9.61 5.73 16.36
C THR A 72 8.25 5.15 15.95
N ASN A 73 8.28 4.03 15.19
CA ASN A 73 7.10 3.32 14.68
C ASN A 73 6.25 4.05 13.61
N GLU A 74 6.71 5.18 13.07
CA GLU A 74 6.07 5.82 11.92
C GLU A 74 6.89 5.61 10.64
N VAL A 75 6.20 5.34 9.53
CA VAL A 75 6.79 5.35 8.18
C VAL A 75 6.88 6.79 7.71
N LEU A 76 8.09 7.28 7.46
CA LEU A 76 8.32 8.67 7.11
C LEU A 76 8.47 8.90 5.60
N ARG A 77 9.18 8.00 4.93
CA ARG A 77 9.39 8.05 3.48
C ARG A 77 9.68 6.66 2.93
N ILE A 78 9.42 6.50 1.64
CA ILE A 78 9.74 5.30 0.86
C ILE A 78 10.71 5.73 -0.25
N LEU A 79 11.81 4.99 -0.39
CA LEU A 79 12.81 5.19 -1.43
C LEU A 79 12.90 3.94 -2.31
N PRO A 80 13.29 4.05 -3.58
CA PRO A 80 13.64 2.90 -4.41
C PRO A 80 14.85 2.17 -3.83
N ARG A 81 14.90 0.87 -4.07
CA ARG A 81 16.10 0.05 -3.92
C ARG A 81 16.47 -0.49 -5.30
N GLU A 82 17.77 -0.53 -5.56
CA GLU A 82 18.32 -1.04 -6.81
C GLU A 82 17.89 -2.50 -7.05
N ASN A 83 17.33 -2.77 -8.23
CA ASN A 83 17.05 -4.11 -8.75
C ASN A 83 16.94 -4.07 -10.28
N GLU A 84 18.04 -4.41 -10.96
CA GLU A 84 18.16 -4.41 -12.43
C GLU A 84 17.07 -5.22 -13.15
N ASP A 85 16.55 -6.28 -12.52
CA ASP A 85 15.56 -7.16 -13.15
C ASP A 85 14.11 -6.62 -13.04
N VAL A 86 13.85 -5.64 -12.17
CA VAL A 86 12.49 -5.18 -11.84
C VAL A 86 12.30 -3.69 -12.06
N ASN A 87 13.00 -2.87 -11.26
CA ASN A 87 12.73 -1.43 -11.19
C ASN A 87 13.98 -0.59 -11.42
N GLU A 88 15.15 -1.21 -11.66
CA GLU A 88 16.46 -0.55 -11.67
C GLU A 88 16.57 0.31 -10.40
N GLU A 89 16.62 1.64 -10.52
CA GLU A 89 16.63 2.58 -9.41
C GLU A 89 15.34 3.42 -9.30
N TRP A 90 14.30 3.11 -10.08
CA TRP A 90 13.10 3.93 -10.21
C TRP A 90 11.97 3.45 -9.29
N LEU A 91 11.10 4.39 -8.91
CA LEU A 91 9.87 4.11 -8.17
C LEU A 91 8.75 5.06 -8.63
N ALA A 92 7.55 4.52 -8.83
CA ALA A 92 6.37 5.32 -9.15
C ALA A 92 6.01 6.32 -8.04
N ASP A 93 5.51 7.48 -8.42
CA ASP A 93 5.09 8.55 -7.51
C ASP A 93 3.96 8.10 -6.58
N LYS A 94 3.08 7.22 -7.07
CA LYS A 94 2.05 6.57 -6.25
C LYS A 94 2.69 5.92 -5.02
N SER A 95 3.72 5.10 -5.25
CA SER A 95 4.38 4.32 -4.20
C SER A 95 5.27 5.17 -3.31
N ARG A 96 5.96 6.15 -3.90
CA ARG A 96 6.81 7.09 -3.17
C ARG A 96 6.02 7.95 -2.17
N PHE A 97 4.82 8.39 -2.53
CA PHE A 97 4.04 9.36 -1.74
C PHE A 97 2.84 8.78 -0.99
N ALA A 98 2.44 7.52 -1.24
CA ALA A 98 1.30 6.89 -0.55
C ALA A 98 1.54 6.60 0.95
N CYS A 99 2.78 6.72 1.46
CA CYS A 99 3.08 6.42 2.86
C CYS A 99 2.29 7.26 3.87
N ASP A 100 1.85 8.47 3.50
CA ASP A 100 0.98 9.32 4.34
C ASP A 100 -0.39 8.67 4.61
N GLY A 101 -0.86 7.79 3.70
CA GLY A 101 -2.09 7.02 3.89
C GLY A 101 -1.98 5.97 4.99
N LEU A 102 -0.78 5.46 5.29
CA LEU A 102 -0.58 4.42 6.29
C LEU A 102 -0.85 4.88 7.72
N LYS A 103 -0.90 6.19 7.98
CA LYS A 103 -1.22 6.76 9.30
C LYS A 103 -2.62 7.35 9.40
N ARG A 104 -3.37 7.45 8.30
CA ARG A 104 -4.71 8.05 8.27
C ARG A 104 -5.78 7.00 8.03
N GLN A 105 -6.94 7.18 8.65
CA GLN A 105 -8.12 6.32 8.47
C GLN A 105 -7.85 4.82 8.70
N ARG A 106 -6.97 4.49 9.66
CA ARG A 106 -6.62 3.11 9.99
C ARG A 106 -7.70 2.44 10.84
N LEU A 107 -8.01 1.20 10.51
CA LEU A 107 -8.80 0.31 11.36
C LEU A 107 -7.91 -0.16 12.53
N VAL A 108 -8.11 0.43 13.71
CA VAL A 108 -7.28 0.17 14.91
C VAL A 108 -7.94 -0.80 15.91
N ALA A 109 -9.25 -0.97 15.83
CA ALA A 109 -10.03 -1.86 16.69
C ALA A 109 -11.09 -2.58 15.85
N PRO A 110 -11.42 -3.84 16.16
CA PRO A 110 -12.50 -4.54 15.49
C PRO A 110 -13.84 -3.90 15.86
N MET A 111 -14.76 -3.83 14.89
CA MET A 111 -16.07 -3.21 15.07
C MET A 111 -17.17 -4.14 14.64
N VAL A 112 -18.28 -4.13 15.37
CA VAL A 112 -19.50 -4.90 15.07
C VAL A 112 -20.66 -3.94 14.89
N ARG A 113 -21.54 -4.25 13.93
CA ARG A 113 -22.76 -3.46 13.69
C ARG A 113 -23.81 -3.78 14.75
N MET A 114 -24.23 -2.77 15.49
CA MET A 114 -25.26 -2.88 16.52
C MET A 114 -26.68 -2.78 15.92
N PRO A 115 -27.73 -3.17 16.65
CA PRO A 115 -29.12 -3.13 16.14
C PRO A 115 -29.60 -1.73 15.73
N ASN A 116 -28.99 -0.67 16.28
CA ASN A 116 -29.23 0.72 15.88
C ASN A 116 -28.62 1.09 14.51
N GLY A 117 -27.87 0.17 13.88
CA GLY A 117 -27.22 0.35 12.59
C GLY A 117 -25.81 0.92 12.66
N GLU A 118 -25.32 1.32 13.82
CA GLU A 118 -24.00 1.93 14.00
C GLU A 118 -22.90 0.89 14.24
N LEU A 119 -21.66 1.23 13.87
CA LEU A 119 -20.48 0.41 14.17
C LEU A 119 -19.95 0.78 15.56
N GLN A 120 -19.80 -0.22 16.43
CA GLN A 120 -19.23 -0.05 17.75
C GLN A 120 -17.96 -0.89 17.88
N ALA A 121 -16.91 -0.30 18.46
CA ALA A 121 -15.68 -1.00 18.76
C ALA A 121 -15.90 -2.06 19.85
N VAL A 122 -15.36 -3.25 19.64
CA VAL A 122 -15.47 -4.39 20.55
C VAL A 122 -14.10 -5.04 20.75
N GLU A 123 -13.98 -5.92 21.74
CA GLU A 123 -12.81 -6.77 21.91
C GLU A 123 -12.72 -7.87 20.84
N TRP A 124 -11.51 -8.35 20.57
CA TRP A 124 -11.25 -9.39 19.57
C TRP A 124 -12.09 -10.65 19.77
N GLU A 125 -12.24 -11.10 21.01
CA GLU A 125 -13.06 -12.27 21.36
C GLU A 125 -14.51 -12.09 20.93
N GLY A 126 -15.09 -10.92 21.23
CA GLY A 126 -16.46 -10.58 20.85
C GLY A 126 -16.65 -10.55 19.33
N ALA A 127 -15.70 -9.95 18.61
CA ALA A 127 -15.72 -9.89 17.15
C ALA A 127 -15.64 -11.30 16.52
N LEU A 128 -14.69 -12.13 16.97
CA LEU A 128 -14.49 -13.47 16.43
C LEU A 128 -15.66 -14.41 16.74
N ILE A 129 -16.27 -14.33 17.93
CA ILE A 129 -17.47 -15.08 18.27
C ILE A 129 -18.65 -14.66 17.38
N ALA A 130 -18.80 -13.36 17.11
CA ALA A 130 -19.85 -12.86 16.23
C ALA A 130 -19.67 -13.38 14.79
N VAL A 131 -18.44 -13.33 14.26
CA VAL A 131 -18.11 -13.87 12.93
C VAL A 131 -18.34 -15.39 12.88
N ALA A 132 -17.89 -16.16 13.88
CA ALA A 132 -18.09 -17.60 13.93
C ALA A 132 -19.57 -17.98 13.94
N LYS A 133 -20.40 -17.27 14.73
CA LYS A 133 -21.86 -17.46 14.73
C LYS A 133 -22.49 -17.13 13.38
N ALA A 134 -22.02 -16.10 12.68
CA ALA A 134 -22.50 -15.75 11.36
C ALA A 134 -22.15 -16.82 10.32
N LEU A 135 -20.90 -17.31 10.34
CA LEU A 135 -20.44 -18.38 9.44
C LEU A 135 -21.21 -19.69 9.66
N GLN A 136 -21.46 -20.08 10.92
CA GLN A 136 -22.27 -21.27 11.22
C GLN A 136 -23.72 -21.14 10.73
N LYS A 137 -24.31 -19.94 10.79
CA LYS A 137 -25.67 -19.67 10.30
C LYS A 137 -25.78 -19.67 8.78
N ALA A 138 -24.69 -19.35 8.07
CA ALA A 138 -24.70 -19.23 6.62
C ALA A 138 -24.89 -20.58 5.87
N ASN A 139 -24.72 -21.72 6.55
CA ASN A 139 -25.04 -23.06 6.03
C ASN A 139 -24.51 -23.34 4.60
N GLY A 140 -23.23 -23.02 4.36
CA GLY A 140 -22.55 -23.22 3.07
C GLY A 140 -22.71 -22.07 2.07
N GLN A 141 -23.55 -21.07 2.33
CA GLN A 141 -23.65 -19.84 1.52
C GLN A 141 -22.58 -18.82 1.92
N ILE A 142 -21.31 -19.22 1.80
CA ILE A 142 -20.16 -18.43 2.21
C ILE A 142 -19.36 -18.09 0.95
N ALA A 143 -18.95 -16.82 0.85
CA ALA A 143 -18.00 -16.38 -0.17
C ALA A 143 -16.85 -15.61 0.47
N GLY A 144 -15.64 -15.82 -0.03
CA GLY A 144 -14.45 -15.06 0.34
C GLY A 144 -14.03 -14.16 -0.80
N VAL A 145 -13.84 -12.87 -0.52
CA VAL A 145 -13.31 -11.89 -1.47
C VAL A 145 -11.95 -11.41 -0.96
N ALA A 146 -10.90 -11.64 -1.75
CA ALA A 146 -9.56 -11.16 -1.45
C ALA A 146 -9.33 -9.77 -2.05
N GLY A 147 -8.81 -8.86 -1.24
CA GLY A 147 -8.44 -7.52 -1.68
C GLY A 147 -7.12 -7.49 -2.45
N GLN A 148 -6.90 -6.45 -3.26
CA GLN A 148 -5.69 -6.32 -4.09
C GLN A 148 -4.37 -6.29 -3.32
N LEU A 149 -4.41 -5.87 -2.04
CA LEU A 149 -3.24 -5.73 -1.18
C LEU A 149 -3.05 -6.92 -0.21
N ALA A 150 -3.81 -8.01 -0.40
CA ALA A 150 -3.69 -9.20 0.43
C ALA A 150 -2.41 -9.98 0.06
N ASP A 151 -1.67 -10.43 1.07
CA ASP A 151 -0.54 -11.32 0.90
C ASP A 151 -1.00 -12.75 0.57
N VAL A 152 -0.09 -13.54 0.00
CA VAL A 152 -0.38 -14.90 -0.45
C VAL A 152 -0.77 -15.78 0.72
N GLU A 153 -0.14 -15.58 1.88
CA GLU A 153 -0.41 -16.29 3.12
C GLU A 153 -1.86 -16.09 3.58
N ALA A 154 -2.35 -14.84 3.63
CA ALA A 154 -3.74 -14.58 4.00
C ALA A 154 -4.73 -15.10 2.95
N MET A 155 -4.40 -15.01 1.66
CA MET A 155 -5.22 -15.58 0.59
C MET A 155 -5.36 -17.11 0.73
N VAL A 156 -4.26 -17.80 1.04
CA VAL A 156 -4.28 -19.25 1.31
C VAL A 156 -5.07 -19.57 2.58
N ALA A 157 -4.88 -18.80 3.65
CA ALA A 157 -5.63 -18.99 4.90
C ALA A 157 -7.15 -18.79 4.69
N LEU A 158 -7.53 -17.78 3.91
CA LEU A 158 -8.93 -17.54 3.54
C LEU A 158 -9.49 -18.69 2.71
N LYS A 159 -8.75 -19.15 1.69
CA LYS A 159 -9.14 -20.29 0.86
C LYS A 159 -9.36 -21.56 1.69
N ASP A 160 -8.41 -21.90 2.55
CA ASP A 160 -8.50 -23.10 3.38
C ASP A 160 -9.66 -23.00 4.40
N LEU A 161 -9.94 -21.80 4.94
CA LEU A 161 -11.09 -21.56 5.82
C LEU A 161 -12.43 -21.78 5.10
N VAL A 162 -12.59 -21.17 3.92
CA VAL A 162 -13.84 -21.26 3.13
C VAL A 162 -14.08 -22.69 2.67
N ASN A 163 -13.03 -23.38 2.19
CA ASN A 163 -13.11 -24.77 1.76
C ASN A 163 -13.50 -25.71 2.92
N ARG A 164 -12.98 -25.49 4.13
CA ARG A 164 -13.36 -26.28 5.32
C ARG A 164 -14.81 -26.08 5.74
N LEU A 165 -15.44 -24.97 5.33
CA LEU A 165 -16.85 -24.70 5.55
C LEU A 165 -17.73 -25.19 4.38
N SER A 166 -17.18 -26.06 3.52
CA SER A 166 -17.83 -26.67 2.36
C SER A 166 -18.36 -25.64 1.34
N ALA A 167 -17.69 -24.50 1.22
CA ALA A 167 -17.95 -23.49 0.21
C ALA A 167 -16.75 -23.34 -0.72
N GLU A 168 -16.98 -23.03 -2.00
CA GLU A 168 -15.93 -22.84 -3.02
C GLU A 168 -16.00 -21.46 -3.69
N HIS A 169 -16.82 -20.55 -3.15
CA HIS A 169 -17.03 -19.22 -3.72
C HIS A 169 -15.91 -18.27 -3.31
N LEU A 170 -14.78 -18.33 -4.02
CA LEU A 170 -13.64 -17.44 -3.85
C LEU A 170 -13.51 -16.51 -5.04
N ALA A 171 -13.27 -15.23 -4.77
CA ALA A 171 -13.09 -14.19 -5.79
C ALA A 171 -12.03 -13.16 -5.35
N THR A 172 -11.50 -12.42 -6.31
CA THR A 172 -10.70 -11.22 -6.07
C THR A 172 -11.56 -9.98 -6.31
N GLU A 173 -11.12 -8.81 -5.81
CA GLU A 173 -11.86 -7.54 -6.00
C GLU A 173 -12.07 -7.15 -7.48
N GLN A 174 -11.18 -7.55 -8.37
CA GLN A 174 -11.24 -7.18 -9.80
C GLN A 174 -12.10 -8.16 -10.61
N ASP A 175 -12.10 -9.44 -10.25
CA ASP A 175 -12.83 -10.49 -10.95
C ASP A 175 -13.96 -11.05 -10.10
N PHE A 176 -15.18 -10.53 -10.34
CA PHE A 176 -16.42 -11.14 -9.83
C PHE A 176 -16.95 -12.14 -10.88
N ILE A 177 -16.26 -13.25 -11.09
CA ILE A 177 -16.68 -14.22 -12.11
C ILE A 177 -17.99 -14.91 -11.67
N LYS A 178 -19.02 -14.84 -12.53
CA LYS A 178 -20.24 -15.65 -12.45
C LYS A 178 -19.94 -17.10 -12.90
N GLY A 179 -19.19 -17.87 -12.12
CA GLY A 179 -18.82 -19.25 -12.47
C GLY A 179 -17.63 -19.75 -11.66
N SER A 180 -17.53 -21.08 -11.50
CA SER A 180 -16.62 -21.87 -10.62
C SER A 180 -15.39 -21.13 -10.11
N GLY A 181 -15.23 -21.16 -8.77
CA GLY A 181 -14.32 -20.34 -7.97
C GLY A 181 -12.93 -20.12 -8.56
N ILE A 182 -12.44 -18.89 -8.37
CA ILE A 182 -11.08 -18.51 -8.75
C ILE A 182 -10.12 -19.33 -7.90
N ASP A 183 -9.31 -20.18 -8.55
CA ASP A 183 -8.19 -20.81 -7.87
C ASP A 183 -7.07 -19.77 -7.69
N VAL A 184 -6.97 -19.24 -6.48
CA VAL A 184 -5.93 -18.26 -6.09
C VAL A 184 -4.51 -18.89 -6.08
N ARG A 185 -4.36 -20.18 -6.47
CA ARG A 185 -3.07 -20.89 -6.58
C ARG A 185 -2.57 -21.06 -8.03
N SER A 186 -3.32 -20.61 -9.04
CA SER A 186 -2.92 -20.71 -10.46
C SER A 186 -2.29 -19.44 -11.00
#